data_AF-A0A3S1CMX0-F1
#
_entry.id   AF-A0A3S1CMX0-F1
#
_cell.length_a   1.000
_cell.length_b   1.000
_cell.length_c   1.000
_cell.angle_alpha   90.00
_cell.angle_beta   90.00
_cell.angle_gamma   90.00
#
_symmetry.space_group_name_H-M   'P 1'
#
loop_
_entity.id
_entity.type
_entity.pdbx_description
1 polymer ?
#
loop_
_entity_poly.entity_id
_entity_poly.type
_entity_poly.pdbx_seq_one_letter_code
_entity_poly.pdbx_strand_id
1 'polypeptide(L)' 'MSLSKTEAKKLLERLIFDTDRPHEWIEDIWSLSPTLGEDAAKLVEVFEALIECCPQEKLENLVQFYCREVLES' A
#
# COMPACT_ATOMS: atom_id res chain seq x y z
N MET A 1 16.49 4.15 13.52
CA MET A 1 16.71 4.59 12.13
C MET A 1 15.39 5.15 11.66
N SER A 2 15.36 6.40 11.18
CA SER A 2 14.16 6.97 10.59
C SER A 2 13.97 6.38 9.19
N LEU A 3 12.80 5.80 8.96
CA LEU A 3 12.38 5.24 7.69
C LEU A 3 11.90 6.40 6.82
N SER A 4 12.42 6.53 5.60
CA SER A 4 11.98 7.58 4.70
C SER A 4 10.54 7.35 4.25
N LYS A 5 9.85 8.42 3.85
CA LYS A 5 8.48 8.35 3.31
C LYS A 5 8.37 7.38 2.13
N THR A 6 9.40 7.32 1.28
CA THR A 6 9.47 6.40 0.14
C THR A 6 9.64 4.95 0.57
N GLU A 7 10.45 4.67 1.59
CA GLU A 7 10.60 3.32 2.14
C GLU A 7 9.32 2.88 2.85
N ALA A 8 8.66 3.78 3.58
CA ALA A 8 7.37 3.53 4.19
C ALA A 8 6.30 3.19 3.15
N LYS A 9 6.23 3.95 2.05
CA LYS A 9 5.35 3.65 0.92
C LYS A 9 5.61 2.24 0.39
N LYS A 10 6.86 1.89 0.09
CA LYS A 10 7.23 0.57 -0.43
C LYS A 10 6.87 -0.58 0.51
N LEU A 11 7.04 -0.40 1.82
CA LEU A 11 6.67 -1.43 2.79
C LEU A 11 5.15 -1.61 2.86
N LEU A 12 4.39 -0.52 2.83
CA LEU A 12 2.93 -0.58 2.80
C LEU A 12 2.41 -1.16 1.48
N GLU A 13 3.02 -0.82 0.34
CA GLU A 13 2.71 -1.44 -0.96
C GLU A 13 2.90 -2.95 -0.89
N ARG A 14 4.01 -3.44 -0.32
CA ARG A 14 4.26 -4.88 -0.16
C ARG A 14 3.31 -5.55 0.84
N LEU A 15 2.73 -4.81 1.78
CA LEU A 15 1.72 -5.34 2.70
C LEU A 15 0.35 -5.48 2.02
N ILE A 16 0.01 -4.59 1.09
CA ILE A 16 -1.31 -4.55 0.43
C ILE A 16 -1.32 -5.38 -0.85
N PHE A 17 -0.26 -5.30 -1.66
CA PHE A 17 -0.15 -5.89 -2.99
C PHE A 17 0.81 -7.08 -3.05
N ASP A 18 1.35 -7.49 -1.90
CA ASP A 18 2.30 -8.60 -1.75
C ASP A 18 3.55 -8.44 -2.64
N THR A 19 3.56 -9.09 -3.80
CA THR A 19 4.67 -9.11 -4.76
C THR A 19 4.43 -8.22 -5.98
N ASP A 20 3.19 -7.85 -6.26
CA ASP A 20 2.82 -7.10 -7.45
C ASP A 20 2.90 -5.60 -7.20
N ARG A 21 3.23 -4.84 -8.25
CA ARG A 21 3.12 -3.38 -8.17
C ARG A 21 1.63 -2.99 -8.14
N PRO A 22 1.27 -1.85 -7.50
CA PRO A 22 -0.12 -1.41 -7.44
C PRO A 22 -0.82 -1.39 -8.80
N HIS A 23 -0.10 -1.01 -9.86
CA HIS A 23 -0.65 -0.96 -11.22
C HIS A 23 -0.87 -2.35 -11.84
N GLU A 24 0.09 -3.26 -11.66
CA GLU A 24 0.00 -4.65 -12.14
C GLU A 24 -1.15 -5.38 -11.42
N TRP A 25 -1.27 -5.16 -10.11
CA TRP A 25 -2.38 -5.69 -9.32
C TRP A 25 -3.76 -5.21 -9.81
N ILE A 26 -3.88 -3.94 -10.19
CA ILE A 26 -5.14 -3.43 -10.76
C ILE A 26 -5.44 -4.11 -12.11
N GLU A 27 -4.44 -4.28 -12.98
CA GLU A 27 -4.61 -4.93 -14.30
C GLU A 27 -5.04 -6.40 -14.15
N ASP A 28 -4.50 -7.11 -13.17
CA ASP A 28 -4.91 -8.48 -12.84
C ASP A 28 -6.36 -8.54 -12.37
N ILE A 29 -6.77 -7.61 -11.51
CA ILE A 29 -8.18 -7.53 -11.07
C ILE A 29 -9.10 -7.15 -12.23
N TRP A 30 -8.67 -6.25 -13.12
CA TRP A 30 -9.43 -5.89 -14.31
C TRP A 30 -9.66 -7.09 -15.23
N SER A 31 -8.67 -7.97 -15.32
CA SER A 31 -8.75 -9.22 -16.08
C SER A 31 -9.75 -10.21 -15.48
N LEU A 32 -10.00 -10.14 -14.16
CA LEU A 32 -11.00 -10.95 -13.46
C LEU A 32 -12.41 -10.36 -13.54
N SER A 33 -12.54 -9.05 -13.32
CA SER A 33 -13.83 -8.35 -13.37
C SER A 33 -13.64 -6.85 -13.59
N PRO A 34 -14.29 -6.25 -14.61
CA PRO A 34 -14.21 -4.83 -14.88
C PRO A 34 -14.65 -3.94 -13.72
N THR A 35 -15.67 -4.36 -12.95
CA THR A 35 -16.17 -3.58 -11.81
C THR A 35 -15.20 -3.62 -10.65
N LEU A 36 -14.58 -4.78 -10.39
CA LEU A 36 -13.57 -4.93 -9.34
C LEU A 36 -12.29 -4.17 -9.70
N GLY A 37 -11.92 -4.12 -10.99
CA GLY A 37 -10.78 -3.35 -11.47
C GLY A 37 -10.95 -1.86 -11.23
N GLU A 38 -12.17 -1.34 -11.45
CA GLU A 38 -12.49 0.06 -11.15
C GLU A 38 -12.41 0.38 -9.65
N ASP A 39 -12.87 -0.54 -8.79
CA ASP A 39 -12.76 -0.40 -7.34
C ASP A 39 -11.31 -0.50 -6.86
N ALA A 40 -10.51 -1.41 -7.46
CA ALA A 40 -9.08 -1.54 -7.20
C ALA A 40 -8.31 -0.27 -7.60
N ALA A 41 -8.62 0.34 -8.75
CA ALA A 41 -8.04 1.60 -9.17
C ALA A 41 -8.32 2.73 -8.17
N LYS A 42 -9.57 2.84 -7.68
CA LYS A 42 -9.95 3.81 -6.65
C LYS A 42 -9.20 3.58 -5.33
N LEU A 43 -9.00 2.32 -4.93
CA LEU A 43 -8.24 1.97 -3.73
C LEU A 43 -6.78 2.44 -3.82
N VAL A 44 -6.14 2.21 -4.97
CA VAL A 44 -4.76 2.66 -5.20
C VAL A 44 -4.67 4.19 -5.21
N GLU A 45 -5.60 4.88 -5.87
CA GLU A 45 -5.64 6.35 -5.88
C GLU A 45 -5.77 6.93 -4.47
N VAL A 46 -6.70 6.40 -3.66
CA VAL A 46 -6.88 6.81 -2.26
C VAL A 46 -5.64 6.48 -1.44
N PHE A 47 -5.03 5.31 -1.63
CA PHE A 47 -3.80 4.94 -0.96
C PHE A 47 -2.66 5.93 -1.27
N GLU A 48 -2.45 6.27 -2.54
CA GLU A 48 -1.41 7.24 -2.92
C GLU A 48 -1.67 8.62 -2.31
N ALA A 49 -2.91 9.11 -2.38
CA ALA A 49 -3.31 10.37 -1.77
C ALA A 49 -3.09 10.38 -0.24
N LEU A 50 -3.39 9.26 0.43
CA LEU A 50 -3.13 9.09 1.86
C LEU A 50 -1.64 9.14 2.16
N ILE A 51 -0.80 8.43 1.41
CA ILE A 51 0.65 8.49 1.58
C ILE A 51 1.14 9.93 1.40
N GLU A 52 0.70 10.64 0.35
CA GLU A 52 1.10 12.02 0.09
C GLU A 52 0.69 12.98 1.22
N CYS A 53 -0.53 12.85 1.74
CA CYS A 53 -1.03 13.70 2.81
C CYS A 53 -0.45 13.35 4.19
N CYS A 54 0.05 12.13 4.39
CA CYS A 54 0.50 11.69 5.71
C CYS A 54 1.90 12.22 6.06
N PRO A 55 2.11 12.72 7.29
CA PRO A 55 3.44 13.02 7.82
C PRO A 55 4.31 11.76 7.90
N GLN A 56 5.62 11.92 7.70
CA GLN A 56 6.58 10.81 7.75
C GLN A 56 6.49 10.05 9.08
N GLU A 57 6.50 10.73 10.23
CA GLU A 57 6.40 10.09 11.54
C GLU A 57 5.13 9.22 11.69
N LYS A 58 4.02 9.63 11.08
CA LYS A 58 2.76 8.85 11.12
C LYS A 58 2.86 7.60 10.25
N LEU A 59 3.47 7.72 9.07
CA LEU A 59 3.76 6.57 8.21
C LEU A 59 4.72 5.58 8.87
N GLU A 60 5.76 6.08 9.54
CA GLU A 60 6.70 5.25 10.30
C GLU A 60 6.01 4.44 11.39
N ASN A 61 5.15 5.10 12.18
CA ASN A 61 4.35 4.44 13.21
C ASN A 61 3.40 3.39 12.62
N LEU A 62 2.77 3.69 11.49
CA LEU A 62 1.87 2.77 10.79
C LEU A 62 2.63 1.52 10.32
N VAL A 63 3.78 1.69 9.67
CA VAL A 63 4.63 0.59 9.21
C VAL A 63 5.12 -0.25 10.39
N GLN A 64 5.56 0.37 11.49
CA GLN A 64 6.00 -0.37 12.68
C GLN A 64 4.87 -1.19 13.30
N PHE A 65 3.64 -0.65 13.32
CA PHE A 65 2.47 -1.37 13.80
C PHE A 65 2.22 -2.64 12.97
N TYR A 66 2.14 -2.51 11.64
CA TYR A 66 1.88 -3.67 10.78
C TYR A 66 3.06 -4.64 10.70
N CYS A 67 4.31 -4.18 10.66
CA CYS A 67 5.47 -5.07 10.67
C CYS A 67 5.57 -5.86 11.98
N ARG A 68 5.14 -5.30 13.11
CA ARG A 68 5.08 -6.02 14.38
C ARG A 68 4.04 -7.15 14.29
N GLU A 69 2.82 -6.84 13.86
CA GLU A 69 1.76 -7.83 13.71
C GLU A 69 2.14 -8.97 12.74
N VAL A 70 2.84 -8.66 11.64
CA VAL A 70 3.30 -9.65 10.65
C VAL A 70 4.43 -10.55 11.18
N LEU A 71 5.30 -10.06 12.07
CA LEU A 71 6.36 -10.86 12.70
C LEU A 71 5.86 -11.72 13.87
N GLU A 72 4.71 -11.38 14.45
CA GLU A 72 4.09 -12.07 15.58
C GLU A 72 2.97 -13.05 15.15
N SER A 73 2.67 -13.17 13.85
CA SER A 73 1.63 -14.04 13.27
C SER A 73 2.16 -15.33 12.64
#